data_AF-A0A9N7JK44-F1
#
_entry.id   AF-A0A9N7JK44-F1
#
_cell.length_a   1.000
_cell.length_b   1.000
_cell.length_c   1.000
_cell.angle_alpha   90.00
_cell.angle_beta   90.00
_cell.angle_gamma   90.00
#
_symmetry.space_group_name_H-M   'P 1'
#
loop_
_entity.id
_entity.type
_entity.pdbx_description
1 polymer ?
#
loop_
_entity_poly.entity_id
_entity_poly.type
_entity_poly.pdbx_seq_one_letter_code
_entity_poly.pdbx_strand_id
1 'polypeptide(L)'
;MNKANIKCPGCHSNKLYKFGLDKQANQKYQCKKCKRQFAPDSVSNPIKSKYPRCPKCNKATFLHHEYKHYNRYKCGNKKCNHIIVKHHTTNIDIASNELITGSLSMKGMRFPLHVILTALTLYFLNNSSTRAISQLLMINSGIKVSHVTIASWTNKFAPFFKQKADKFKASLNLQSDDWHADETVVFINSERYYLWLAIDSETRFILAFHLTKSRSSDSAYILVNEAKKFGEPVSFITDRLPSYNEAVATLLPNTTHIPVAPMSSDINNNLIESFNKTFKAWYKTKKGFNSFQKANNLIYLFIFHYNFIRPHGSLNNCTPAEVAGFASDSFAKNSWFSAS
;
A
#
# COMPACT_ATOMS: atom_id res chain seq x y z
N MET A 1 6.26 10.00 68.73
CA MET A 1 6.08 9.15 67.53
C MET A 1 7.37 8.38 67.28
N ASN A 2 7.26 7.05 67.16
CA ASN A 2 8.35 6.07 67.25
C ASN A 2 9.56 6.37 66.35
N LYS A 3 10.77 6.39 66.94
CA LYS A 3 12.03 6.27 66.19
C LYS A 3 12.01 4.89 65.50
N ALA A 4 11.64 4.87 64.22
CA ALA A 4 11.78 3.68 63.40
C ALA A 4 13.22 3.15 63.55
N ASN A 5 13.35 1.85 63.83
CA ASN A 5 14.64 1.18 64.05
C ASN A 5 15.34 1.01 62.68
N ILE A 6 15.85 2.11 62.14
CA ILE A 6 16.44 2.18 60.79
C ILE A 6 17.75 1.39 60.79
N LYS A 7 17.80 0.32 59.99
CA LYS A 7 18.99 -0.53 59.80
C LYS A 7 19.52 -0.40 58.38
N CYS A 8 20.82 -0.64 58.20
CA CYS A 8 21.39 -0.68 56.86
C CYS A 8 20.77 -1.82 56.03
N PRO A 9 20.22 -1.57 54.83
CA PRO A 9 19.61 -2.61 54.00
C PRO A 9 20.63 -3.59 53.41
N GLY A 10 21.93 -3.24 53.41
CA GLY A 10 22.98 -4.12 52.86
C GLY A 10 23.62 -5.06 53.89
N CYS A 11 23.78 -4.61 55.14
CA CYS A 11 24.50 -5.38 56.18
C CYS A 11 23.76 -5.45 57.52
N HIS A 12 22.52 -4.95 57.57
CA HIS A 12 21.64 -4.92 58.74
C HIS A 12 22.21 -4.27 60.01
N SER A 13 23.33 -3.55 59.89
CA SER A 13 23.95 -2.82 60.99
C SER A 13 23.13 -1.61 61.42
N ASN A 14 22.99 -1.43 62.73
CA ASN A 14 22.37 -0.25 63.35
C ASN A 14 23.33 0.95 63.45
N LYS A 15 24.63 0.73 63.16
CA LYS A 15 25.65 1.80 63.19
C LYS A 15 25.53 2.66 61.92
N LEU A 16 24.67 3.68 61.99
CA LEU A 16 24.40 4.64 60.92
C LEU A 16 24.76 6.06 61.35
N TYR A 17 25.04 6.96 60.40
CA TYR A 17 25.06 8.41 60.64
C TYR A 17 24.32 9.14 59.53
N LYS A 18 23.77 10.32 59.84
CA LYS A 18 23.07 11.18 58.89
C LYS A 18 24.06 11.68 57.85
N PHE A 19 23.76 11.46 56.58
CA PHE A 19 24.62 11.80 55.44
C PHE A 19 23.86 12.71 54.46
N GLY A 20 23.46 13.89 54.95
CA GLY A 20 22.69 14.87 54.17
C GLY A 20 21.29 14.39 53.80
N LEU A 21 20.68 15.09 52.85
CA LEU A 21 19.36 14.77 52.29
C LEU A 21 19.53 14.22 50.86
N ASP A 22 18.54 13.47 50.38
CA ASP A 22 18.44 13.11 48.96
C ASP A 22 17.83 14.24 48.12
N LYS A 23 17.66 14.00 46.81
CA LYS A 23 17.05 14.98 45.89
C LYS A 23 15.58 15.28 46.18
N GLN A 24 14.92 14.46 46.99
CA GLN A 24 13.52 14.57 47.39
C GLN A 24 13.40 15.13 48.82
N ALA A 25 14.50 15.66 49.38
CA ALA A 25 14.62 16.16 50.74
C ALA A 25 14.41 15.11 51.85
N ASN A 26 14.47 13.80 51.54
CA ASN A 26 14.44 12.75 52.55
C ASN A 26 15.80 12.56 53.21
N GLN A 27 15.81 12.16 54.48
CA GLN A 27 17.05 11.93 55.23
C GLN A 27 17.83 10.73 54.69
N LYS A 28 19.06 10.98 54.19
CA LYS A 28 20.01 9.92 53.85
C LYS A 28 20.80 9.49 55.09
N TYR A 29 21.06 8.20 55.16
CA TYR A 29 21.92 7.56 56.15
C TYR A 29 23.09 6.86 55.45
N GLN A 30 24.28 6.94 56.05
CA GLN A 30 25.42 6.13 55.64
C GLN A 30 25.78 5.12 56.72
N CYS A 31 25.96 3.86 56.32
CA CYS A 31 26.37 2.81 57.22
C CYS A 31 27.85 2.92 57.58
N LYS A 32 28.18 2.88 58.88
CA LYS A 32 29.58 2.93 59.33
C LYS A 32 30.36 1.64 58.99
N LYS A 33 29.68 0.49 58.86
CA LYS A 33 30.32 -0.81 58.55
C LYS A 33 30.60 -0.99 57.06
N CYS A 34 29.58 -0.90 56.21
CA CYS A 34 29.71 -1.17 54.77
C CYS A 34 29.77 0.10 53.90
N LYS A 35 29.78 1.30 54.51
CA LYS A 35 29.79 2.61 53.83
C LYS A 35 28.62 2.87 52.86
N ARG A 36 27.65 1.95 52.74
CA ARG A 36 26.45 2.10 51.90
C ARG A 36 25.59 3.27 52.37
N GLN A 37 25.16 4.10 51.41
CA GLN A 37 24.21 5.19 51.61
C GLN A 37 22.81 4.74 51.19
N PHE A 38 21.77 5.16 51.92
CA PHE A 38 20.38 4.89 51.59
C PHE A 38 19.46 5.91 52.27
N ALA A 39 18.26 6.11 51.74
CA ALA A 39 17.21 6.93 52.33
C ALA A 39 15.96 6.04 52.48
N PRO A 40 15.50 5.74 53.72
CA PRO A 40 14.36 4.84 53.96
C PRO A 40 13.06 5.34 53.33
N ASP A 41 12.85 6.65 53.35
CA ASP A 41 11.63 7.31 52.90
C ASP A 41 11.70 7.74 51.42
N SER A 42 12.80 7.39 50.73
CA SER A 42 12.92 7.65 49.29
C SER A 42 12.00 6.73 48.51
N VAL A 43 10.94 7.32 47.96
CA VAL A 43 10.08 6.65 47.00
C VAL A 43 10.83 6.62 45.66
N SER A 44 11.44 5.48 45.34
CA SER A 44 11.93 5.23 43.99
C SER A 44 10.72 4.96 43.09
N ASN A 45 10.24 5.99 42.37
CA ASN A 45 9.34 5.72 41.24
C ASN A 45 10.13 4.88 40.23
N PRO A 46 9.71 3.65 39.91
CA PRO A 46 10.40 2.88 38.88
C PRO A 46 10.33 3.69 37.59
N ILE A 47 11.48 4.07 37.05
CA ILE A 47 11.55 4.68 35.73
C ILE A 47 10.97 3.64 34.77
N LYS A 48 9.73 3.85 34.32
CA LYS A 48 9.13 3.02 33.28
C LYS A 48 10.06 3.15 32.07
N SER A 49 10.67 2.02 31.68
CA SER A 49 11.52 2.00 30.49
C SER A 49 10.69 2.46 29.30
N LYS A 50 11.21 3.42 28.53
CA LYS A 50 10.55 3.96 27.32
C LYS A 50 10.33 2.87 26.25
N TYR A 51 11.04 1.75 26.34
CA TYR A 51 11.10 0.71 25.32
C TYR A 51 10.56 -0.63 25.82
N PRO A 52 9.98 -1.46 24.94
CA PRO A 52 9.47 -2.78 25.32
C PRO A 52 10.57 -3.69 25.86
N ARG A 53 10.22 -4.63 26.74
CA ARG A 53 11.16 -5.68 27.18
C ARG A 53 11.31 -6.75 26.10
N CYS A 54 12.47 -7.41 26.07
CA CYS A 54 12.71 -8.52 25.15
C CYS A 54 11.82 -9.72 25.48
N PRO A 55 10.94 -10.20 24.57
CA PRO A 55 10.07 -11.34 24.84
C PRO A 55 10.86 -12.64 25.08
N LYS A 56 12.07 -12.77 24.51
CA LYS A 56 12.90 -13.98 24.68
C LYS A 56 13.66 -14.06 26.00
N CYS A 57 14.13 -12.95 26.55
CA CYS A 57 15.02 -12.97 27.72
C CYS A 57 14.71 -11.90 28.78
N ASN A 58 13.62 -11.17 28.61
CA ASN A 58 13.11 -10.11 29.49
C ASN A 58 14.09 -8.96 29.80
N LYS A 59 15.25 -8.90 29.13
CA LYS A 59 16.22 -7.81 29.27
C LYS A 59 15.73 -6.55 28.57
N ALA A 60 16.28 -5.41 28.98
CA ALA A 60 16.01 -4.12 28.37
C ALA A 60 16.37 -4.14 26.88
N THR A 61 15.58 -3.42 26.09
CA THR A 61 15.87 -3.17 24.68
C THR A 61 16.21 -1.70 24.48
N PHE A 62 16.78 -1.40 23.32
CA PHE A 62 17.04 -0.04 22.85
C PHE A 62 16.49 0.12 21.44
N LEU A 63 16.10 1.34 21.08
CA LEU A 63 15.70 1.68 19.72
C LEU A 63 16.91 1.49 18.79
N HIS A 64 16.77 0.57 17.83
CA HIS A 64 17.82 0.26 16.87
C HIS A 64 17.62 1.07 15.59
N HIS A 65 16.39 1.10 15.06
CA HIS A 65 16.00 1.91 13.91
C HIS A 65 14.58 2.43 14.10
N GLU A 66 14.37 3.68 13.72
CA GLU A 66 13.06 4.33 13.61
C GLU A 66 12.72 4.45 12.12
N TYR A 67 11.59 3.85 11.73
CA TYR A 67 11.04 3.98 10.39
C TYR A 67 9.71 4.71 10.48
N LYS A 68 9.24 5.22 9.33
CA LYS A 68 7.98 5.96 9.22
C LYS A 68 6.79 5.20 9.84
N HIS A 69 6.71 3.89 9.64
CA HIS A 69 5.55 3.05 10.02
C HIS A 69 5.82 2.04 11.15
N TYR A 70 7.08 1.87 11.56
CA TYR A 70 7.44 0.91 12.59
C TYR A 70 8.79 1.23 13.21
N ASN A 71 9.01 0.74 14.43
CA ASN A 71 10.27 0.86 15.14
C ASN A 71 10.85 -0.52 15.38
N ARG A 72 12.15 -0.68 15.13
CA ARG A 72 12.90 -1.89 15.49
C ARG A 72 13.64 -1.65 16.80
N TYR A 73 13.36 -2.46 17.80
CA TYR A 73 14.06 -2.48 19.08
C TYR A 73 14.96 -3.70 19.16
N LYS A 74 16.22 -3.50 19.54
CA LYS A 74 17.18 -4.59 19.67
C LYS A 74 17.40 -4.92 21.15
N CYS A 75 17.45 -6.21 21.45
CA CYS A 75 17.77 -6.67 22.80
C CYS A 75 19.19 -6.21 23.21
N GLY A 76 19.32 -5.63 24.40
CA GLY A 76 20.63 -5.25 24.95
C GLY A 76 21.53 -6.45 25.29
N ASN A 77 20.99 -7.67 25.32
CA ASN A 77 21.77 -8.88 25.51
C ASN A 77 22.39 -9.33 24.18
N LYS A 78 23.71 -9.18 24.04
CA LYS A 78 24.46 -9.64 22.85
C LYS A 78 24.25 -11.13 22.56
N LYS A 79 24.08 -11.97 23.59
CA LYS A 79 23.80 -13.41 23.42
C LYS A 79 22.38 -13.71 22.90
N CYS A 80 21.42 -12.82 23.15
CA CYS A 80 20.04 -12.98 22.69
C CYS A 80 19.86 -12.43 21.27
N ASN A 81 20.40 -11.23 21.01
CA ASN A 81 20.35 -10.52 19.72
C ASN A 81 18.94 -10.37 19.10
N HIS A 82 17.88 -10.59 19.87
CA HIS A 82 16.50 -10.58 19.37
C HIS A 82 16.05 -9.16 18.99
N ILE A 83 15.34 -9.07 17.87
CA ILE A 83 14.76 -7.83 17.34
C ILE A 83 13.25 -7.89 17.56
N ILE A 84 12.70 -6.83 18.15
CA ILE A 84 11.27 -6.61 18.30
C ILE A 84 10.88 -5.54 17.28
N VAL A 85 9.88 -5.81 16.46
CA VAL A 85 9.26 -4.80 15.62
C VAL A 85 8.00 -4.31 16.33
N LYS A 86 7.88 -2.99 16.51
CA LYS A 86 6.64 -2.37 16.99
C LYS A 86 6.10 -1.47 15.90
N HIS A 87 4.97 -1.88 15.35
CA HIS A 87 4.27 -1.12 14.34
C HIS A 87 3.56 0.07 14.99
N HIS A 88 3.57 1.20 14.29
CA HIS A 88 2.76 2.36 14.64
C HIS A 88 2.15 2.86 13.33
N THR A 89 0.82 2.88 13.27
CA THR A 89 0.11 3.41 12.11
C THR A 89 0.23 4.93 12.13
N THR A 90 1.27 5.45 11.50
CA THR A 90 1.35 6.86 11.14
C THR A 90 0.54 7.11 9.88
N ASN A 91 0.27 8.38 9.56
CA ASN A 91 -0.43 8.79 8.34
C ASN A 91 0.20 8.13 7.10
N ILE A 92 -0.41 7.04 6.63
CA ILE A 92 -0.07 6.42 5.35
C ILE A 92 -0.57 7.36 4.28
N ASP A 93 0.33 7.73 3.36
CA ASP A 93 -0.03 8.65 2.29
C ASP A 93 -1.08 8.02 1.36
N ILE A 94 -1.82 8.88 0.67
CA ILE A 94 -2.87 8.44 -0.24
C ILE A 94 -2.24 7.82 -1.50
N ALA A 95 -2.83 6.73 -2.00
CA ALA A 95 -2.38 6.08 -3.21
C ALA A 95 -2.55 6.96 -4.46
N SER A 96 -1.74 6.74 -5.50
CA SER A 96 -1.69 7.69 -6.62
C SER A 96 -2.97 7.66 -7.44
N ASN A 97 -3.66 6.51 -7.50
CA ASN A 97 -4.97 6.33 -8.11
C ASN A 97 -6.03 7.29 -7.52
N GLU A 98 -5.95 7.58 -6.23
CA GLU A 98 -6.87 8.48 -5.52
C GLU A 98 -6.56 9.97 -5.76
N LEU A 99 -5.36 10.30 -6.26
CA LEU A 99 -5.01 11.68 -6.67
C LEU A 99 -5.71 12.12 -7.96
N ILE A 100 -6.43 11.22 -8.63
CA ILE A 100 -7.20 11.54 -9.84
C ILE A 100 -8.45 12.30 -9.42
N THR A 101 -8.33 13.63 -9.50
CA THR A 101 -9.36 14.57 -9.09
C THR A 101 -9.89 15.35 -10.30
N GLY A 102 -11.09 15.90 -10.13
CA GLY A 102 -11.77 16.70 -11.15
C GLY A 102 -13.13 16.14 -11.55
N SER A 103 -13.87 16.93 -12.33
CA SER A 103 -15.13 16.55 -12.93
C SER A 103 -15.04 16.65 -14.45
N LEU A 104 -15.63 15.70 -15.14
CA LEU A 104 -15.75 15.77 -16.59
C LEU A 104 -16.97 16.63 -16.94
N SER A 105 -16.73 17.78 -17.55
CA SER A 105 -17.81 18.54 -18.16
C SER A 105 -18.10 18.01 -19.56
N MET A 106 -19.33 17.57 -19.79
CA MET A 106 -19.84 17.20 -21.12
C MET A 106 -20.12 18.43 -21.99
N LYS A 107 -20.16 19.63 -21.39
CA LYS A 107 -20.42 20.89 -22.10
C LYS A 107 -19.30 21.17 -23.11
N GLY A 108 -19.67 21.34 -24.37
CA GLY A 108 -18.73 21.62 -25.46
C GLY A 108 -18.06 20.38 -26.09
N MET A 109 -18.48 19.16 -25.73
CA MET A 109 -18.09 17.97 -26.50
C MET A 109 -18.81 17.95 -27.84
N ARG A 110 -18.04 18.04 -28.93
CA ARG A 110 -18.56 18.09 -30.30
C ARG A 110 -18.88 16.71 -30.89
N PHE A 111 -18.42 15.64 -30.25
CA PHE A 111 -18.58 14.27 -30.74
C PHE A 111 -19.52 13.49 -29.83
N PRO A 112 -20.39 12.63 -30.40
CA PRO A 112 -21.22 11.74 -29.61
C PRO A 112 -20.38 10.86 -28.68
N LEU A 113 -20.92 10.55 -27.52
CA LEU A 113 -20.22 9.78 -26.50
C LEU A 113 -19.75 8.41 -27.02
N HIS A 114 -20.58 7.69 -27.77
CA HIS A 114 -20.20 6.38 -28.33
C HIS A 114 -18.94 6.44 -29.20
N VAL A 115 -18.71 7.55 -29.93
CA VAL A 115 -17.50 7.76 -30.74
C VAL A 115 -16.28 7.89 -29.83
N ILE A 116 -16.41 8.67 -28.77
CA ILE A 116 -15.35 8.87 -27.78
C ILE A 116 -15.00 7.55 -27.12
N LEU A 117 -16.00 6.78 -26.68
CA LEU A 117 -15.81 5.47 -26.06
C LEU A 117 -15.18 4.46 -27.00
N THR A 118 -15.60 4.44 -28.26
CA THR A 118 -14.96 3.62 -29.30
C THR A 118 -13.48 3.99 -29.42
N ALA A 119 -13.16 5.27 -29.47
CA ALA A 119 -11.78 5.74 -29.54
C ALA A 119 -10.94 5.34 -28.31
N LEU A 120 -11.49 5.48 -27.09
CA LEU A 120 -10.83 5.06 -25.86
C LEU A 120 -10.60 3.54 -25.83
N THR A 121 -11.62 2.77 -26.21
CA THR A 121 -11.55 1.30 -26.27
C THR A 121 -10.44 0.85 -27.22
N LEU A 122 -10.38 1.41 -28.44
CA LEU A 122 -9.31 1.12 -29.39
C LEU A 122 -7.92 1.53 -28.86
N TYR A 123 -7.85 2.63 -28.10
CA TYR A 123 -6.59 3.12 -27.55
C TYR A 123 -6.03 2.20 -26.44
N PHE A 124 -6.89 1.76 -25.51
CA PHE A 124 -6.48 0.97 -24.35
C PHE A 124 -6.49 -0.54 -24.60
N LEU A 125 -7.48 -1.08 -25.31
CA LEU A 125 -7.58 -2.52 -25.58
C LEU A 125 -6.79 -2.95 -26.82
N ASN A 126 -6.91 -2.20 -27.92
CA ASN A 126 -6.28 -2.58 -29.20
C ASN A 126 -4.88 -1.96 -29.36
N ASN A 127 -4.36 -1.31 -28.31
CA ASN A 127 -3.06 -0.64 -28.31
C ASN A 127 -2.86 0.35 -29.49
N SER A 128 -3.97 0.88 -30.05
CA SER A 128 -3.91 1.70 -31.26
C SER A 128 -3.34 3.09 -30.96
N SER A 129 -2.61 3.66 -31.93
CA SER A 129 -2.16 5.05 -31.83
C SER A 129 -3.33 6.01 -32.06
N THR A 130 -3.27 7.22 -31.51
CA THR A 130 -4.34 8.23 -31.73
C THR A 130 -4.48 8.63 -33.20
N ARG A 131 -3.42 8.50 -34.00
CA ARG A 131 -3.45 8.70 -35.46
C ARG A 131 -4.17 7.55 -36.17
N ALA A 132 -3.86 6.32 -35.81
CA ALA A 132 -4.55 5.14 -36.35
C ALA A 132 -6.05 5.17 -36.03
N ILE A 133 -6.41 5.58 -34.81
CA ILE A 133 -7.82 5.72 -34.42
C ILE A 133 -8.52 6.84 -35.20
N SER A 134 -7.86 7.99 -35.38
CA SER A 134 -8.36 9.09 -36.21
C SER A 134 -8.61 8.64 -37.65
N GLN A 135 -7.67 7.88 -38.23
CA GLN A 135 -7.81 7.30 -39.57
C GLN A 135 -8.96 6.29 -39.64
N LEU A 136 -9.06 5.37 -38.68
CA LEU A 136 -10.12 4.37 -38.63
C LEU A 136 -11.51 5.02 -38.55
N LEU A 137 -11.69 6.02 -37.69
CA LEU A 137 -12.96 6.75 -37.57
C LEU A 137 -13.35 7.49 -38.85
N MET A 138 -12.36 8.01 -39.58
CA MET A 138 -12.60 8.64 -40.88
C MET A 138 -12.99 7.61 -41.95
N ILE A 139 -12.25 6.51 -42.06
CA ILE A 139 -12.45 5.50 -43.12
C ILE A 139 -13.75 4.71 -42.91
N ASN A 140 -14.01 4.24 -41.68
CA ASN A 140 -15.12 3.33 -41.41
C ASN A 140 -16.44 4.04 -41.12
N SER A 141 -16.39 5.29 -40.63
CA SER A 141 -17.59 6.00 -40.14
C SER A 141 -17.73 7.41 -40.71
N GLY A 142 -16.81 7.87 -41.55
CA GLY A 142 -16.83 9.25 -42.08
C GLY A 142 -16.59 10.34 -41.03
N ILE A 143 -16.14 9.97 -39.82
CA ILE A 143 -16.00 10.90 -38.69
C ILE A 143 -14.61 11.54 -38.70
N LYS A 144 -14.56 12.83 -39.05
CA LYS A 144 -13.32 13.62 -39.03
C LYS A 144 -12.99 14.11 -37.62
N VAL A 145 -12.12 13.39 -36.93
CA VAL A 145 -11.58 13.78 -35.61
C VAL A 145 -10.07 13.86 -35.63
N SER A 146 -9.48 14.90 -35.02
CA SER A 146 -8.02 15.02 -34.90
C SER A 146 -7.45 14.04 -33.87
N HIS A 147 -6.28 13.47 -34.16
CA HIS A 147 -5.52 12.65 -33.21
C HIS A 147 -5.20 13.38 -31.89
N VAL A 148 -5.11 14.72 -31.90
CA VAL A 148 -4.92 15.56 -30.71
C VAL A 148 -6.18 15.58 -29.85
N THR A 149 -7.36 15.61 -30.47
CA THR A 149 -8.64 15.52 -29.77
C THR A 149 -8.77 14.17 -29.06
N ILE A 150 -8.40 13.08 -29.75
CA ILE A 150 -8.39 11.73 -29.16
C ILE A 150 -7.39 11.66 -27.99
N ALA A 151 -6.17 12.20 -28.15
CA ALA A 151 -5.19 12.26 -27.06
C ALA A 151 -5.67 13.09 -25.85
N SER A 152 -6.51 14.09 -26.08
CA SER A 152 -7.15 14.85 -25.01
C SER A 152 -8.17 14.01 -24.25
N TRP A 153 -8.98 13.21 -24.95
CA TRP A 153 -9.98 12.32 -24.32
C TRP A 153 -9.33 11.28 -23.41
N THR A 154 -8.20 10.69 -23.80
CA THR A 154 -7.49 9.68 -23.01
C THR A 154 -6.97 10.20 -21.66
N ASN A 155 -7.02 11.50 -21.39
CA ASN A 155 -6.68 12.07 -20.09
C ASN A 155 -7.90 12.72 -19.41
N LYS A 156 -8.75 13.41 -20.18
CA LYS A 156 -9.93 14.13 -19.66
C LYS A 156 -10.97 13.21 -19.04
N PHE A 157 -11.10 11.99 -19.54
CA PHE A 157 -12.11 11.05 -19.07
C PHE A 157 -11.70 10.29 -17.79
N ALA A 158 -10.43 10.37 -17.35
CA ALA A 158 -9.96 9.64 -16.17
C ALA A 158 -10.79 9.92 -14.90
N PRO A 159 -11.10 11.19 -14.52
CA PRO A 159 -11.92 11.46 -13.35
C PRO A 159 -13.35 10.91 -13.46
N PHE A 160 -13.93 10.93 -14.67
CA PHE A 160 -15.26 10.38 -14.90
C PHE A 160 -15.29 8.87 -14.68
N PHE A 161 -14.35 8.14 -15.29
CA PHE A 161 -14.27 6.70 -15.12
C PHE A 161 -13.90 6.31 -13.69
N LYS A 162 -13.12 7.14 -12.98
CA LYS A 162 -12.88 6.93 -11.55
C LYS A 162 -14.16 7.00 -10.73
N GLN A 163 -14.95 8.06 -10.87
CA GLN A 163 -16.21 8.17 -10.13
C GLN A 163 -17.17 7.01 -10.41
N LYS A 164 -17.21 6.52 -11.66
CA LYS A 164 -18.00 5.34 -12.03
C LYS A 164 -17.45 4.07 -11.40
N ALA A 165 -16.15 3.82 -11.52
CA ALA A 165 -15.51 2.65 -10.91
C ALA A 165 -15.70 2.61 -9.39
N ASP A 166 -15.57 3.76 -8.71
CA ASP A 166 -15.74 3.86 -7.26
C ASP A 166 -17.18 3.47 -6.83
N LYS A 167 -18.19 3.84 -7.62
CA LYS A 167 -19.58 3.38 -7.41
C LYS A 167 -19.73 1.88 -7.61
N PHE A 168 -19.14 1.33 -8.67
CA PHE A 168 -19.27 -0.10 -9.00
C PHE A 168 -18.51 -1.00 -8.03
N LYS A 169 -17.34 -0.56 -7.56
CA LYS A 169 -16.49 -1.29 -6.63
C LYS A 169 -17.20 -1.66 -5.32
N ALA A 170 -18.14 -0.84 -4.87
CA ALA A 170 -18.89 -1.10 -3.64
C ALA A 170 -19.79 -2.36 -3.71
N SER A 171 -20.16 -2.81 -4.90
CA SER A 171 -20.99 -4.00 -5.10
C SER A 171 -20.22 -5.24 -5.56
N LEU A 172 -18.90 -5.16 -5.69
CA LEU A 172 -18.08 -6.29 -6.14
C LEU A 172 -17.71 -7.21 -4.98
N ASN A 173 -17.73 -8.52 -5.25
CA ASN A 173 -17.14 -9.52 -4.38
C ASN A 173 -15.67 -9.74 -4.78
N LEU A 174 -14.76 -9.23 -3.96
CA LEU A 174 -13.30 -9.27 -4.18
C LEU A 174 -12.57 -9.92 -3.00
N GLN A 175 -13.24 -10.86 -2.33
CA GLN A 175 -12.75 -11.54 -1.13
C GLN A 175 -12.10 -12.90 -1.43
N SER A 176 -11.35 -13.00 -2.54
CA SER A 176 -10.62 -14.24 -2.82
C SER A 176 -9.61 -14.55 -1.72
N ASP A 177 -9.30 -15.82 -1.54
CA ASP A 177 -8.35 -16.28 -0.53
C ASP A 177 -6.94 -15.74 -0.78
N ASP A 178 -6.58 -15.49 -2.04
CA ASP A 178 -5.23 -15.09 -2.44
C ASP A 178 -5.22 -13.76 -3.20
N TRP A 179 -4.39 -12.83 -2.74
CA TRP A 179 -4.04 -11.62 -3.48
C TRP A 179 -2.57 -11.63 -3.86
N HIS A 180 -2.25 -11.12 -5.05
CA HIS A 180 -0.88 -10.97 -5.52
C HIS A 180 -0.48 -9.50 -5.61
N ALA A 181 0.78 -9.18 -5.32
CA ALA A 181 1.34 -7.86 -5.59
C ALA A 181 2.73 -7.93 -6.22
N ASP A 182 3.00 -6.95 -7.09
CA ASP A 182 4.25 -6.82 -7.82
C ASP A 182 4.46 -5.35 -8.21
N GLU A 183 5.70 -5.00 -8.53
CA GLU A 183 6.06 -3.69 -8.99
C GLU A 183 6.79 -3.74 -10.33
N THR A 184 6.40 -2.84 -11.24
CA THR A 184 7.03 -2.71 -12.54
C THR A 184 7.58 -1.31 -12.77
N VAL A 185 8.72 -1.23 -13.46
CA VAL A 185 9.33 0.03 -13.87
C VAL A 185 8.53 0.68 -15.00
N VAL A 186 8.30 1.99 -14.87
CA VAL A 186 7.80 2.88 -15.93
C VAL A 186 8.69 4.12 -16.01
N PHE A 187 8.69 4.82 -17.14
CA PHE A 187 9.47 6.03 -17.35
C PHE A 187 8.55 7.23 -17.61
N ILE A 188 8.84 8.33 -16.92
CA ILE A 188 8.14 9.60 -17.03
C ILE A 188 9.20 10.69 -17.19
N ASN A 189 9.16 11.45 -18.28
CA ASN A 189 10.21 12.43 -18.63
C ASN A 189 11.62 11.83 -18.57
N SER A 190 11.78 10.60 -19.09
CA SER A 190 13.04 9.83 -19.05
C SER A 190 13.57 9.49 -17.64
N GLU A 191 12.82 9.80 -16.58
CA GLU A 191 13.14 9.39 -15.22
C GLU A 191 12.44 8.07 -14.88
N ARG A 192 13.08 7.27 -14.02
CA ARG A 192 12.55 5.98 -13.55
C ARG A 192 11.50 6.18 -12.46
N TYR A 193 10.35 5.55 -12.66
CA TYR A 193 9.25 5.41 -11.70
C TYR A 193 8.90 3.94 -11.52
N TYR A 194 8.15 3.63 -10.46
CA TYR A 194 7.66 2.31 -10.13
C TYR A 194 6.14 2.35 -10.04
N LEU A 195 5.48 1.44 -10.76
CA LEU A 195 4.07 1.17 -10.67
C LEU A 195 3.88 -0.09 -9.82
N TRP A 196 3.35 0.10 -8.63
CA TRP A 196 2.99 -0.94 -7.67
C TRP A 196 1.55 -1.37 -7.94
N LEU A 197 1.29 -2.67 -7.96
CA LEU A 197 -0.02 -3.24 -8.32
C LEU A 197 -0.39 -4.35 -7.35
N ALA A 198 -1.66 -4.40 -6.96
CA ALA A 198 -2.26 -5.52 -6.25
C ALA A 198 -3.43 -6.07 -7.07
N ILE A 199 -3.52 -7.39 -7.18
CA ILE A 199 -4.51 -8.10 -7.99
C ILE A 199 -5.12 -9.26 -7.20
N ASP A 200 -6.42 -9.43 -7.37
CA ASP A 200 -7.19 -10.53 -6.84
C ASP A 200 -6.99 -11.82 -7.67
N SER A 201 -6.74 -12.97 -7.03
CA SER A 201 -6.31 -14.18 -7.74
C SER A 201 -7.42 -14.83 -8.59
N GLU A 202 -8.64 -14.91 -8.06
CA GLU A 202 -9.75 -15.59 -8.72
C GLU A 202 -10.35 -14.69 -9.81
N THR A 203 -10.71 -13.45 -9.46
CA THR A 203 -11.39 -12.53 -10.39
C THR A 203 -10.42 -11.88 -11.37
N ARG A 204 -9.11 -11.89 -11.09
CA ARG A 204 -8.06 -11.14 -11.82
C ARG A 204 -8.24 -9.63 -11.76
N PHE A 205 -9.09 -9.12 -10.86
CA PHE A 205 -9.37 -7.70 -10.74
C PHE A 205 -8.19 -6.97 -10.09
N ILE A 206 -7.71 -5.90 -10.73
CA ILE A 206 -6.70 -5.03 -10.13
C ILE A 206 -7.35 -4.24 -8.99
N LEU A 207 -6.99 -4.59 -7.77
CA LEU A 207 -7.51 -4.02 -6.53
C LEU A 207 -6.99 -2.59 -6.33
N ALA A 208 -5.67 -2.43 -6.42
CA ALA A 208 -5.00 -1.19 -6.13
C ALA A 208 -3.81 -0.96 -7.06
N PHE A 209 -3.47 0.31 -7.28
CA PHE A 209 -2.18 0.69 -7.85
C PHE A 209 -1.62 1.96 -7.22
N HIS A 210 -0.30 2.07 -7.20
CA HIS A 210 0.41 3.27 -6.75
C HIS A 210 1.63 3.54 -7.63
N LEU A 211 1.65 4.71 -8.26
CA LEU A 211 2.74 5.21 -9.09
C LEU A 211 3.62 6.15 -8.28
N THR A 212 4.93 5.86 -8.22
CA THR A 212 5.87 6.62 -7.38
C THR A 212 7.27 6.64 -7.98
N LYS A 213 8.06 7.66 -7.61
CA LYS A 213 9.47 7.77 -8.03
C LYS A 213 10.38 6.82 -7.24
N SER A 214 10.00 6.43 -6.03
CA SER A 214 10.84 5.62 -5.14
C SER A 214 10.29 4.20 -4.95
N ARG A 215 11.18 3.20 -5.02
CA ARG A 215 10.88 1.81 -4.62
C ARG A 215 11.18 1.68 -3.12
N SER A 216 10.24 2.12 -2.30
CA SER A 216 10.43 2.25 -0.85
C SER A 216 9.45 1.37 -0.06
N SER A 217 9.73 1.18 1.23
CA SER A 217 8.77 0.55 2.14
C SER A 217 7.45 1.31 2.20
N ASP A 218 7.50 2.64 2.13
CA ASP A 218 6.31 3.50 2.17
C ASP A 218 5.36 3.18 1.02
N SER A 219 5.90 2.96 -0.19
CA SER A 219 5.13 2.58 -1.37
C SER A 219 4.36 1.27 -1.18
N ALA A 220 4.94 0.29 -0.47
CA ALA A 220 4.27 -0.96 -0.13
C ALA A 220 3.14 -0.75 0.89
N TYR A 221 3.35 0.07 1.92
CA TYR A 221 2.29 0.44 2.87
C TYR A 221 1.11 1.12 2.17
N ILE A 222 1.39 2.05 1.26
CA ILE A 222 0.36 2.76 0.48
C ILE A 222 -0.45 1.77 -0.36
N LEU A 223 0.22 0.86 -1.09
CA LEU A 223 -0.45 -0.15 -1.92
C LEU A 223 -1.34 -1.09 -1.08
N VAL A 224 -0.79 -1.66 0.00
CA VAL A 224 -1.52 -2.61 0.85
C VAL A 224 -2.69 -1.90 1.54
N ASN A 225 -2.51 -0.66 2.00
CA ASN A 225 -3.57 0.12 2.61
C ASN A 225 -4.71 0.43 1.62
N GLU A 226 -4.36 0.67 0.35
CA GLU A 226 -5.35 0.85 -0.72
C GLU A 226 -6.10 -0.45 -1.04
N ALA A 227 -5.39 -1.58 -1.13
CA ALA A 227 -6.00 -2.89 -1.38
C ALA A 227 -6.90 -3.36 -0.23
N LYS A 228 -6.52 -3.07 1.02
CA LYS A 228 -7.30 -3.40 2.23
C LYS A 228 -8.75 -2.89 2.20
N LYS A 229 -9.04 -1.84 1.42
CA LYS A 229 -10.42 -1.34 1.25
C LYS A 229 -11.38 -2.39 0.69
N PHE A 230 -10.87 -3.42 0.02
CA PHE A 230 -11.65 -4.50 -0.58
C PHE A 230 -11.80 -5.74 0.31
N GLY A 231 -11.10 -5.79 1.45
CA GLY A 231 -11.11 -6.92 2.36
C GLY A 231 -9.71 -7.30 2.86
N GLU A 232 -9.60 -8.54 3.34
CA GLU A 232 -8.37 -9.12 3.85
C GLU A 232 -8.29 -10.57 3.34
N PRO A 233 -7.28 -10.93 2.52
CA PRO A 233 -7.15 -12.28 1.96
C PRO A 233 -6.53 -13.24 3.00
N VAL A 234 -6.62 -14.54 2.76
CA VAL A 234 -5.89 -15.55 3.53
C VAL A 234 -4.39 -15.44 3.25
N SER A 235 -4.00 -15.30 1.98
CA SER A 235 -2.61 -15.14 1.56
C SER A 235 -2.38 -13.86 0.78
N PHE A 236 -1.28 -13.17 1.09
CA PHE A 236 -0.77 -12.07 0.27
C PHE A 236 0.56 -12.50 -0.35
N ILE A 237 0.59 -12.63 -1.66
CA ILE A 237 1.66 -13.27 -2.41
C ILE A 237 2.45 -12.19 -3.15
N THR A 238 3.77 -12.13 -2.93
CA THR A 238 4.62 -11.11 -3.59
C THR A 238 5.94 -11.70 -4.06
N ASP A 239 6.66 -10.96 -4.89
CA ASP A 239 8.09 -11.21 -5.07
C ASP A 239 8.86 -10.91 -3.76
N ARG A 240 10.13 -11.30 -3.68
CA ARG A 240 10.99 -11.26 -2.49
C ARG A 240 11.37 -9.85 -2.01
N LEU A 241 10.66 -8.80 -2.42
CA LEU A 241 10.95 -7.45 -1.95
C LEU A 241 10.59 -7.32 -0.45
N PRO A 242 11.56 -7.08 0.45
CA PRO A 242 11.30 -7.08 1.89
C PRO A 242 10.34 -5.99 2.37
N SER A 243 10.06 -4.99 1.53
CA SER A 243 9.13 -3.90 1.80
C SER A 243 7.70 -4.38 2.07
N TYR A 244 7.27 -5.51 1.47
CA TYR A 244 5.93 -6.04 1.69
C TYR A 244 5.77 -6.69 3.06
N ASN A 245 6.81 -7.31 3.62
CA ASN A 245 6.73 -8.06 4.88
C ASN A 245 6.14 -7.22 6.01
N GLU A 246 6.70 -6.02 6.21
CA GLU A 246 6.27 -5.12 7.30
C GLU A 246 4.92 -4.48 6.98
N ALA A 247 4.65 -4.16 5.71
CA ALA A 247 3.38 -3.58 5.28
C ALA A 247 2.20 -4.53 5.50
N VAL A 248 2.32 -5.79 5.06
CA VAL A 248 1.30 -6.83 5.22
C VAL A 248 1.10 -7.14 6.70
N ALA A 249 2.17 -7.39 7.45
CA ALA A 249 2.07 -7.68 8.89
C ALA A 249 1.43 -6.54 9.70
N THR A 250 1.57 -5.29 9.26
CA THR A 250 0.94 -4.14 9.93
C THR A 250 -0.54 -3.97 9.56
N LEU A 251 -0.87 -4.14 8.27
CA LEU A 251 -2.16 -3.72 7.73
C LEU A 251 -3.17 -4.86 7.58
N LEU A 252 -2.68 -6.07 7.39
CA LEU A 252 -3.45 -7.30 7.19
C LEU A 252 -3.01 -8.34 8.24
N PRO A 253 -3.37 -8.16 9.52
CA PRO A 253 -2.88 -8.99 10.62
C PRO A 253 -3.33 -10.45 10.58
N ASN A 254 -4.41 -10.77 9.86
CA ASN A 254 -4.94 -12.12 9.71
C ASN A 254 -4.44 -12.80 8.42
N THR A 255 -3.69 -12.09 7.59
CA THR A 255 -3.16 -12.59 6.32
C THR A 255 -1.76 -13.18 6.48
N THR A 256 -1.51 -14.30 5.81
CA THR A 256 -0.18 -14.88 5.69
C THR A 256 0.56 -14.26 4.50
N HIS A 257 1.68 -13.59 4.75
CA HIS A 257 2.54 -13.09 3.68
C HIS A 257 3.42 -14.21 3.10
N ILE A 258 3.32 -14.45 1.80
CA ILE A 258 4.05 -15.50 1.09
C ILE A 258 4.98 -14.86 0.04
N PRO A 259 6.29 -14.72 0.32
CA PRO A 259 7.26 -14.31 -0.67
C PRO A 259 7.63 -15.50 -1.58
N VAL A 260 7.21 -15.46 -2.85
CA VAL A 260 7.40 -16.58 -3.79
C VAL A 260 8.89 -16.81 -4.04
N ALA A 261 9.34 -18.07 -3.96
CA ALA A 261 10.66 -18.48 -4.41
C ALA A 261 10.65 -18.76 -5.92
N PRO A 262 11.77 -18.62 -6.66
CA PRO A 262 11.83 -18.87 -8.10
C PRO A 262 11.43 -20.30 -8.57
N MET A 263 11.01 -21.20 -7.67
CA MET A 263 10.81 -22.61 -7.96
C MET A 263 9.99 -23.35 -6.87
N SER A 264 8.83 -22.84 -6.47
CA SER A 264 7.83 -23.60 -5.68
C SER A 264 6.63 -23.94 -6.55
N SER A 265 6.17 -25.19 -6.53
CA SER A 265 5.23 -25.75 -7.52
C SER A 265 3.78 -25.28 -7.37
N ASP A 266 3.38 -24.75 -6.22
CA ASP A 266 1.94 -24.61 -5.91
C ASP A 266 1.46 -23.14 -5.89
N ILE A 267 2.34 -22.18 -5.56
CA ILE A 267 2.02 -20.74 -5.53
C ILE A 267 2.92 -20.00 -6.51
N ASN A 268 2.30 -19.41 -7.54
CA ASN A 268 3.01 -18.80 -8.66
C ASN A 268 2.56 -17.35 -8.94
N ASN A 269 3.50 -16.44 -9.16
CA ASN A 269 3.25 -15.04 -9.50
C ASN A 269 2.88 -14.80 -10.97
N ASN A 270 2.70 -15.86 -11.76
CA ASN A 270 2.36 -15.83 -13.18
C ASN A 270 1.19 -14.90 -13.54
N LEU A 271 0.19 -14.80 -12.66
CA LEU A 271 -1.00 -13.99 -12.86
C LEU A 271 -0.67 -12.51 -12.99
N ILE A 272 0.02 -11.94 -11.99
CA ILE A 272 0.39 -10.53 -12.02
C ILE A 272 1.48 -10.27 -13.04
N GLU A 273 2.34 -11.25 -13.32
CA GLU A 273 3.30 -11.16 -14.42
C GLU A 273 2.60 -11.07 -15.78
N SER A 274 1.50 -11.82 -15.99
CA SER A 274 0.70 -11.76 -17.21
C SER A 274 0.04 -10.39 -17.39
N PHE A 275 -0.49 -9.82 -16.29
CA PHE A 275 -0.94 -8.42 -16.28
C PHE A 275 0.21 -7.47 -16.67
N ASN A 276 1.37 -7.60 -16.01
CA ASN A 276 2.53 -6.75 -16.24
C ASN A 276 3.05 -6.83 -17.68
N LYS A 277 3.01 -8.02 -18.30
CA LYS A 277 3.33 -8.20 -19.73
C LYS A 277 2.35 -7.43 -20.61
N THR A 278 1.05 -7.54 -20.34
CA THR A 278 -0.02 -6.83 -21.07
C THR A 278 0.14 -5.31 -20.93
N PHE A 279 0.33 -4.83 -19.70
CA PHE A 279 0.58 -3.42 -19.42
C PHE A 279 1.84 -2.91 -20.12
N LYS A 280 2.97 -3.63 -20.05
CA LYS A 280 4.23 -3.25 -20.72
C LYS A 280 4.08 -3.22 -22.24
N ALA A 281 3.31 -4.13 -22.84
CA ALA A 281 3.05 -4.13 -24.28
C ALA A 281 2.30 -2.86 -24.71
N TRP A 282 1.31 -2.42 -23.92
CA TRP A 282 0.62 -1.15 -24.16
C TRP A 282 1.52 0.06 -23.89
N TYR A 283 2.22 0.07 -22.75
CA TYR A 283 3.08 1.17 -22.31
C TYR A 283 4.24 1.44 -23.28
N LYS A 284 4.92 0.40 -23.78
CA LYS A 284 6.06 0.54 -24.70
C LYS A 284 5.71 1.26 -26.00
N THR A 285 4.48 1.13 -26.51
CA THR A 285 4.07 1.84 -27.74
C THR A 285 3.90 3.35 -27.53
N LYS A 286 3.78 3.80 -26.27
CA LYS A 286 3.57 5.22 -25.95
C LYS A 286 4.87 6.01 -25.83
N LYS A 287 6.04 5.35 -25.92
CA LYS A 287 7.37 5.96 -25.81
C LYS A 287 7.59 6.76 -24.50
N GLY A 288 6.98 6.32 -23.40
CA GLY A 288 7.06 6.98 -22.09
C GLY A 288 6.02 8.09 -21.89
N PHE A 289 5.90 8.57 -20.66
CA PHE A 289 4.97 9.64 -20.32
C PHE A 289 5.69 10.99 -20.14
N ASN A 290 5.03 12.10 -20.49
CA ASN A 290 5.63 13.44 -20.38
C ASN A 290 5.27 14.18 -19.07
N SER A 291 4.44 13.58 -18.23
CA SER A 291 3.94 14.19 -17.01
C SER A 291 3.42 13.11 -16.07
N PHE A 292 3.71 13.24 -14.77
CA PHE A 292 3.21 12.33 -13.74
C PHE A 292 1.68 12.25 -13.73
N GLN A 293 0.99 13.40 -13.76
CA GLN A 293 -0.47 13.45 -13.74
C GLN A 293 -1.08 12.74 -14.96
N LYS A 294 -0.54 12.98 -16.17
CA LYS A 294 -1.00 12.29 -17.39
C LYS A 294 -0.71 10.79 -17.34
N ALA A 295 0.46 10.40 -16.84
CA ALA A 295 0.82 8.99 -16.65
C ALA A 295 -0.19 8.29 -15.73
N ASN A 296 -0.45 8.90 -14.57
CA ASN A 296 -1.37 8.37 -13.57
C ASN A 296 -2.80 8.22 -14.12
N ASN A 297 -3.30 9.23 -14.85
CA ASN A 297 -4.61 9.19 -15.51
C ASN A 297 -4.69 8.08 -16.58
N LEU A 298 -3.65 7.94 -17.41
CA LEU A 298 -3.61 6.92 -18.46
C LEU A 298 -3.50 5.51 -17.90
N ILE A 299 -2.69 5.31 -16.85
CA ILE A 299 -2.58 4.03 -16.14
C ILE A 299 -3.93 3.66 -15.51
N TYR A 300 -4.59 4.61 -14.87
CA TYR A 300 -5.93 4.39 -14.32
C TYR A 300 -6.92 3.93 -15.39
N LEU A 301 -6.96 4.63 -16.53
CA LEU A 301 -7.87 4.26 -17.61
C LEU A 301 -7.52 2.93 -18.24
N PHE A 302 -6.23 2.59 -18.36
CA PHE A 302 -5.81 1.26 -18.78
C PHE A 302 -6.34 0.18 -17.83
N ILE A 303 -6.14 0.36 -16.52
CA ILE A 303 -6.64 -0.56 -15.49
C ILE A 303 -8.17 -0.63 -15.51
N PHE A 304 -8.86 0.49 -15.70
CA PHE A 304 -10.31 0.53 -15.85
C PHE A 304 -10.75 -0.35 -17.03
N HIS A 305 -10.15 -0.18 -18.21
CA HIS A 305 -10.49 -0.98 -19.38
C HIS A 305 -10.15 -2.46 -19.15
N TYR A 306 -9.04 -2.77 -18.47
CA TYR A 306 -8.68 -4.13 -18.11
C TYR A 306 -9.70 -4.80 -17.17
N ASN A 307 -10.15 -4.09 -16.12
CA ASN A 307 -11.07 -4.61 -15.10
C ASN A 307 -12.52 -4.69 -15.58
N PHE A 308 -12.98 -3.72 -16.35
CA PHE A 308 -14.41 -3.51 -16.59
C PHE A 308 -14.84 -3.73 -18.05
N ILE A 309 -13.93 -3.64 -19.02
CA ILE A 309 -14.30 -3.67 -20.45
C ILE A 309 -13.69 -4.88 -21.16
N ARG A 310 -12.45 -5.26 -20.83
CA ARG A 310 -11.72 -6.32 -21.52
C ARG A 310 -12.20 -7.70 -21.07
N PRO A 311 -12.74 -8.53 -21.97
CA PRO A 311 -12.96 -9.94 -21.67
C PRO A 311 -11.61 -10.69 -21.64
N HIS A 312 -11.48 -11.67 -20.75
CA HIS A 312 -10.25 -12.48 -20.62
C HIS A 312 -10.55 -13.94 -20.92
N GLY A 313 -9.75 -14.55 -21.80
CA GLY A 313 -9.91 -15.97 -22.12
C GLY A 313 -9.74 -16.88 -20.91
N SER A 314 -8.88 -16.50 -19.95
CA SER A 314 -8.71 -17.22 -18.68
C SER A 314 -9.91 -17.12 -17.73
N LEU A 315 -10.89 -16.26 -18.04
CA LEU A 315 -12.10 -16.02 -17.26
C LEU A 315 -13.35 -16.34 -18.09
N ASN A 316 -13.29 -17.33 -18.99
CA ASN A 316 -14.40 -17.71 -19.87
C ASN A 316 -14.96 -16.53 -20.70
N ASN A 317 -14.09 -15.61 -21.12
CA ASN A 317 -14.44 -14.36 -21.83
C ASN A 317 -15.29 -13.38 -21.01
N CYS A 318 -15.31 -13.50 -19.68
CA CYS A 318 -15.81 -12.47 -18.79
C CYS A 318 -14.72 -11.43 -18.49
N THR A 319 -15.15 -10.24 -18.09
CA THR A 319 -14.30 -9.21 -17.50
C THR A 319 -14.02 -9.54 -16.03
N PRO A 320 -12.93 -9.04 -15.42
CA PRO A 320 -12.65 -9.22 -14.00
C PRO A 320 -13.80 -8.73 -13.11
N ALA A 321 -14.42 -7.61 -13.48
CA ALA A 321 -15.58 -7.09 -12.77
C ALA A 321 -16.78 -8.03 -12.84
N GLU A 322 -17.09 -8.61 -14.01
CA GLU A 322 -18.19 -9.57 -14.18
C GLU A 322 -17.99 -10.81 -13.29
N VAL A 323 -16.75 -11.34 -13.22
CA VAL A 323 -16.42 -12.46 -12.33
C VAL A 323 -16.56 -12.06 -10.86
N ALA A 324 -16.21 -10.81 -10.51
CA ALA A 324 -16.42 -10.23 -9.19
C ALA A 324 -17.89 -9.88 -8.89
N GLY A 325 -18.86 -10.34 -9.69
CA GLY A 325 -20.29 -10.14 -9.45
C GLY A 325 -20.86 -8.84 -10.03
N PHE A 326 -20.14 -8.14 -10.91
CA PHE A 326 -20.70 -7.02 -11.65
C PHE A 326 -21.77 -7.51 -12.62
N ALA A 327 -23.03 -7.16 -12.37
CA ALA A 327 -24.13 -7.43 -13.29
C ALA A 327 -23.97 -6.56 -14.55
N SER A 328 -23.33 -7.10 -15.59
CA SER A 328 -23.40 -6.50 -16.91
C SER A 328 -24.77 -6.86 -17.48
N ASP A 329 -25.73 -5.94 -17.45
CA ASP A 329 -26.87 -6.08 -18.37
C ASP A 329 -26.27 -6.17 -19.78
N SER A 330 -26.60 -7.23 -20.52
CA SER A 330 -26.00 -7.51 -21.84
C SER A 330 -26.30 -6.41 -22.86
N PHE A 331 -27.36 -5.62 -22.63
CA PHE A 331 -27.67 -4.38 -23.36
C PHE A 331 -26.97 -3.13 -22.81
N ALA A 332 -26.44 -3.18 -21.58
CA ALA A 332 -25.80 -2.08 -20.86
C ALA A 332 -24.28 -1.94 -21.09
N LYS A 333 -23.64 -2.81 -21.88
CA LYS A 333 -22.25 -2.56 -22.34
C LYS A 333 -22.16 -1.26 -23.17
N ASN A 334 -23.26 -0.86 -23.82
CA ASN A 334 -23.41 0.46 -24.44
C ASN A 334 -23.84 1.57 -23.45
N SER A 335 -24.09 1.21 -22.19
CA SER A 335 -24.77 2.00 -21.16
C SER A 335 -23.98 2.11 -19.85
N TRP A 336 -22.63 2.02 -19.88
CA TRP A 336 -21.76 2.49 -18.78
C TRP A 336 -22.15 3.91 -18.29
N PHE A 337 -22.89 4.65 -19.11
CA PHE A 337 -23.35 6.01 -18.90
C PHE A 337 -24.86 6.15 -18.63
N SER A 338 -25.69 5.11 -18.75
CA SER A 338 -27.14 5.22 -18.57
C SER A 338 -27.61 5.04 -17.12
N ALA A 339 -26.75 4.52 -16.24
CA ALA A 339 -27.00 4.57 -14.79
C ALA A 339 -26.72 6.00 -14.30
N SER A 340 -27.73 6.86 -14.46
CA SER A 340 -27.80 8.21 -13.91
C SER A 340 -28.19 8.13 -12.45
#